data_AF-A0AAD9P505-F1
#
_entry.id   AF-A0AAD9P505-F1
#
_cell.length_a   1.000
_cell.length_b   1.000
_cell.length_c   1.000
_cell.angle_alpha   90.00
_cell.angle_beta   90.00
_cell.angle_gamma   90.00
#
_symmetry.space_group_name_H-M   'P 1'
#
loop_
_entity.id
_entity.type
_entity.pdbx_description
1 polymer ?
#
loop_
_entity_poly.entity_id
_entity_poly.type
_entity_poly.pdbx_seq_one_letter_code
_entity_poly.pdbx_strand_id
1 'polypeptide(L)'
;MELVALEDSLTTGCTWLEEVFHTGEVDDSGNLTDLEVVKLMKKLNTGLTTVKIQQKLKMTKVTKDKCLEIMDKFEPSKEGRKLGQLGIDGFTAYLLSDECDAFDKEDDCVCEDMTQPLSHYFIASSHNTYLLEDQLRGPSSVEGYIRALQRGCRCIDLDCWDGPNDQPIIYHGRTLTSKISFKSVIEAINEHAFVTSDYPVILSLESHCSLKQQQAMTHYMKTILKDKLHLVEAEENKTFLPSPETLRKKIIVKGKKLALGVKELEGYVTEEDESADMERSRRNAKRTGEPKKYKLSRDLSDIVSYCRSVRFKDFQSSQQRQRYYEMCSLSESSALKLANASPEEFVNHNKRFLSRIYPNSMRVDSSNYNPQDLWNCGCQLVALNYQTSGLMMDLNDGRFLQNGGCGYVLKPAVMRDEMAYFSANTRDLIPGVSPLILHIKVISGQRFPKPKGSGAKGDTIDPYVTVEIFGIPADCAEERTKTVQHNGYNPLFDESFEFQVNLPELALVRFAVLDDDYIGDEFISQYTIPFECLQTGYRHIRLKSNTGDVIPNCTLFVHIAVTNKRGGGVSANISY
;
A
#
# COMPACT_ATOMS: atom_id res chain seq x y z
N MET A 1 3.04 66.42 31.09
CA MET A 1 4.46 66.17 30.75
C MET A 1 4.85 64.69 30.87
N GLU A 2 3.88 63.77 31.02
CA GLU A 2 4.08 62.31 30.89
C GLU A 2 3.42 61.80 29.61
N LEU A 3 3.79 62.37 28.46
CA LEU A 3 3.26 61.98 27.14
C LEU A 3 4.33 62.03 26.03
N VAL A 4 5.63 62.12 26.38
CA VAL A 4 6.75 62.14 25.42
C VAL A 4 7.76 61.01 25.68
N ALA A 5 7.54 60.17 26.69
CA ALA A 5 8.41 59.01 26.99
C ALA A 5 7.87 57.67 26.43
N LEU A 6 6.88 57.71 25.54
CA LEU A 6 6.19 56.55 24.97
C LEU A 6 6.35 56.42 23.44
N GLU A 7 7.13 57.33 22.80
CA GLU A 7 7.41 57.26 21.35
C GLU A 7 8.82 56.74 21.01
N ASP A 8 9.77 56.70 21.96
CA ASP A 8 11.17 56.29 21.69
C ASP A 8 11.51 54.83 22.05
N SER A 9 10.52 53.99 22.38
CA SER A 9 10.73 52.53 22.59
C SER A 9 10.04 51.64 21.55
N LEU A 10 9.49 52.22 20.48
CA LEU A 10 8.69 51.50 19.47
C LEU A 10 9.35 51.37 18.09
N THR A 11 10.66 51.65 17.95
CA THR A 11 11.40 51.54 16.68
C THR A 11 12.51 50.49 16.65
N THR A 12 12.60 49.60 17.63
CA THR A 12 13.48 48.42 17.56
C THR A 12 12.67 47.14 17.44
N GLY A 13 11.81 47.09 16.43
CA GLY A 13 11.29 45.85 15.86
C GLY A 13 12.25 45.39 14.77
N CYS A 14 12.55 44.08 14.76
CA CYS A 14 13.52 43.42 13.90
C CYS A 14 14.99 43.81 14.08
N THR A 15 15.80 42.88 14.61
CA THR A 15 17.25 42.93 14.36
C THR A 15 17.80 41.53 14.10
N TRP A 16 17.53 40.53 14.93
CA TRP A 16 18.30 39.28 14.80
C TRP A 16 18.01 38.46 13.53
N LEU A 17 16.75 38.39 13.09
CA LEU A 17 16.35 37.65 11.88
C LEU A 17 16.68 38.47 10.62
N GLU A 18 16.50 39.79 10.66
CA GLU A 18 16.95 40.70 9.60
C GLU A 18 18.48 40.75 9.48
N GLU A 19 19.24 40.66 10.57
CA GLU A 19 20.70 40.53 10.57
C GLU A 19 21.15 39.20 9.96
N VAL A 20 20.48 38.08 10.27
CA VAL A 20 20.78 36.77 9.65
C VAL A 20 20.49 36.77 8.15
N PHE A 21 19.42 37.44 7.70
CA PHE A 21 19.09 37.55 6.28
C PHE A 21 19.89 38.64 5.53
N HIS A 22 20.35 39.71 6.19
CA HIS A 22 21.23 40.72 5.58
C HIS A 22 22.71 40.29 5.52
N THR A 23 23.12 39.32 6.35
CA THR A 23 24.49 38.80 6.37
C THR A 23 24.64 37.40 5.76
N GLY A 24 23.54 36.72 5.44
CA GLY A 24 23.54 35.40 4.82
C GLY A 24 23.73 35.46 3.30
N GLU A 25 24.63 34.62 2.77
CA GLU A 25 24.81 34.47 1.32
C GLU A 25 23.55 33.83 0.71
N VAL A 26 22.98 34.51 -0.29
CA VAL A 26 21.86 34.03 -1.12
C VAL A 26 22.37 33.59 -2.49
N ASP A 27 21.70 32.62 -3.11
CA ASP A 27 22.00 32.22 -4.48
C ASP A 27 21.52 33.26 -5.52
N ASP A 28 21.89 33.06 -6.79
CA ASP A 28 21.51 33.95 -7.91
C ASP A 28 19.99 34.05 -8.14
N SER A 29 19.19 33.22 -7.45
CA SER A 29 17.73 33.19 -7.50
C SER A 29 17.07 33.83 -6.27
N GLY A 30 17.86 34.35 -5.32
CA GLY A 30 17.40 35.00 -4.10
C GLY A 30 17.02 34.04 -2.96
N ASN A 31 17.40 32.77 -3.03
CA ASN A 31 17.18 31.80 -1.96
C ASN A 31 18.33 31.83 -0.95
N LEU A 32 18.05 31.51 0.32
CA LEU A 32 19.12 31.26 1.30
C LEU A 32 19.93 30.04 0.85
N THR A 33 21.26 30.16 0.87
CA THR A 33 22.14 29.01 0.66
C THR A 33 21.92 27.95 1.74
N ASP A 34 22.15 26.67 1.40
CA ASP A 34 22.03 25.54 2.33
C ASP A 34 22.76 25.79 3.67
N LEU A 35 23.87 26.54 3.64
CA LEU A 35 24.66 26.91 4.80
C LEU A 35 23.91 27.80 5.80
N GLU A 36 23.03 28.69 5.33
CA GLU A 36 22.27 29.62 6.17
C GLU A 36 21.01 28.98 6.76
N VAL A 37 20.33 28.12 5.99
CA VAL A 37 19.24 27.26 6.51
C VAL A 37 19.76 26.35 7.63
N VAL A 38 20.99 25.84 7.46
CA VAL A 38 21.68 25.04 8.48
C VAL A 38 22.00 25.86 9.74
N LYS A 39 22.42 27.12 9.61
CA LYS A 39 22.67 28.02 10.75
C LYS A 39 21.38 28.35 11.50
N LEU A 40 20.27 28.56 10.78
CA LEU A 40 18.94 28.80 11.34
C LEU A 40 18.45 27.58 12.14
N MET A 41 18.53 26.39 11.53
CA MET A 41 18.12 25.12 12.16
C MET A 41 19.02 24.74 13.34
N LYS A 42 20.32 25.05 13.30
CA LYS A 42 21.27 24.84 14.40
C LYS A 42 21.06 25.78 15.58
N LYS A 43 20.55 27.01 15.33
CA LYS A 43 20.16 27.93 16.41
C LYS A 43 18.81 27.57 17.04
N LEU A 44 17.89 26.99 16.26
CA LEU A 44 16.63 26.45 16.76
C LEU A 44 16.80 25.10 17.50
N ASN A 45 17.89 24.37 17.24
CA ASN A 45 18.25 23.11 17.90
C ASN A 45 19.75 23.00 18.14
N THR A 46 20.20 23.43 19.34
CA THR A 46 21.62 23.59 19.72
C THR A 46 22.45 22.30 19.74
N GLY A 47 21.82 21.12 19.62
CA GLY A 47 22.48 19.81 19.61
C GLY A 47 22.85 19.23 18.24
N LEU A 48 22.53 19.91 17.12
CA LEU A 48 22.82 19.41 15.77
C LEU A 48 24.14 19.94 15.21
N THR A 49 24.99 19.05 14.69
CA THR A 49 26.21 19.44 13.97
C THR A 49 25.87 19.85 12.52
N THR A 50 26.55 20.89 12.03
CA THR A 50 26.34 21.51 10.70
C THR A 50 26.32 20.48 9.56
N VAL A 51 27.21 19.47 9.62
CA VAL A 51 27.33 18.38 8.64
C VAL A 51 26.10 17.45 8.62
N LYS A 52 25.44 17.24 9.78
CA LYS A 52 24.24 16.39 9.90
C LYS A 52 22.97 17.07 9.39
N ILE A 53 22.97 18.40 9.28
CA ILE A 53 21.81 19.17 8.79
C ILE A 53 21.87 19.26 7.26
N GLN A 54 23.06 19.49 6.67
CA GLN A 54 23.26 19.52 5.21
C GLN A 54 22.89 18.19 4.53
N GLN A 55 23.11 17.05 5.18
CA GLN A 55 22.71 15.74 4.66
C GLN A 55 21.21 15.44 4.81
N LYS A 56 20.48 16.15 5.70
CA LYS A 56 19.07 15.87 6.05
C LYS A 56 18.04 16.72 5.32
N LEU A 57 18.44 17.83 4.71
CA LEU A 57 17.53 18.78 4.07
C LEU A 57 17.42 18.55 2.56
N LYS A 58 17.05 17.34 2.11
CA LYS A 58 16.56 17.16 0.73
C LYS A 58 15.31 18.03 0.38
N MET A 59 14.88 18.93 1.27
CA MET A 59 14.02 20.07 1.00
C MET A 59 14.73 21.07 0.07
N THR A 60 14.66 20.82 -1.22
CA THR A 60 15.37 21.60 -2.25
C THR A 60 14.85 23.02 -2.45
N LYS A 61 13.85 23.51 -1.68
CA LYS A 61 13.16 24.80 -1.93
C LYS A 61 12.53 25.45 -0.69
N VAL A 62 13.26 25.66 0.41
CA VAL A 62 12.74 26.52 1.49
C VAL A 62 13.06 27.98 1.16
N THR A 63 12.07 28.71 0.65
CA THR A 63 12.21 30.13 0.34
C THR A 63 11.97 31.00 1.58
N LYS A 64 12.48 32.23 1.56
CA LYS A 64 12.17 33.24 2.59
C LYS A 64 10.65 33.42 2.76
N ASP A 65 9.94 33.47 1.64
CA ASP A 65 8.48 33.60 1.61
C ASP A 65 7.81 32.42 2.31
N LYS A 66 8.27 31.19 2.09
CA LYS A 66 7.74 30.01 2.77
C LYS A 66 7.98 30.04 4.29
N CYS A 67 9.14 30.54 4.74
CA CYS A 67 9.38 30.75 6.17
C CYS A 67 8.42 31.79 6.78
N LEU A 68 8.19 32.90 6.07
CA LEU A 68 7.26 33.94 6.50
C LEU A 68 5.81 33.44 6.51
N GLU A 69 5.40 32.63 5.53
CA GLU A 69 4.10 31.97 5.50
C GLU A 69 3.91 31.03 6.69
N ILE A 70 4.92 30.23 7.05
CA ILE A 70 4.88 29.36 8.23
C ILE A 70 4.70 30.22 9.50
N MET A 71 5.47 31.31 9.62
CA MET A 71 5.35 32.22 10.76
C MET A 71 3.95 32.84 10.83
N ASP A 72 3.43 33.39 9.74
CA ASP A 72 2.10 33.99 9.70
C ASP A 72 0.98 32.97 9.99
N LYS A 73 1.14 31.74 9.49
CA LYS A 73 0.15 30.67 9.65
C LYS A 73 0.12 30.08 11.06
N PHE A 74 1.29 29.85 11.66
CA PHE A 74 1.39 29.05 12.89
C PHE A 74 1.69 29.86 14.15
N GLU A 75 2.29 31.05 14.05
CA GLU A 75 2.52 31.89 15.23
C GLU A 75 1.18 32.39 15.79
N PRO A 76 0.81 32.06 17.04
CA PRO A 76 -0.48 32.46 17.58
C PRO A 76 -0.58 33.96 17.87
N SER A 77 0.52 34.60 18.29
CA SER A 77 0.54 36.01 18.71
C SER A 77 0.54 36.96 17.50
N LYS A 78 -0.23 38.06 17.58
CA LYS A 78 -0.25 39.08 16.51
C LYS A 78 1.09 39.82 16.43
N GLU A 79 1.71 40.02 17.58
CA GLU A 79 3.00 40.68 17.76
C GLU A 79 4.12 39.83 17.15
N GLY A 80 4.13 38.52 17.42
CA GLY A 80 5.08 37.58 16.84
C GLY A 80 4.96 37.51 15.31
N ARG A 81 3.73 37.44 14.77
CA ARG A 81 3.49 37.50 13.32
C ARG A 81 4.01 38.78 12.68
N LYS A 82 3.74 39.95 13.30
CA LYS A 82 4.25 41.25 12.80
C LYS A 82 5.78 41.35 12.82
N LEU A 83 6.43 40.70 13.77
CA LEU A 83 7.89 40.70 13.92
C LEU A 83 8.58 39.57 13.13
N GLY A 84 7.83 38.75 12.39
CA GLY A 84 8.39 37.58 11.69
C GLY A 84 9.04 36.59 12.65
N GLN A 85 8.46 36.38 13.82
CA GLN A 85 8.97 35.48 14.85
C GLN A 85 8.06 34.26 14.99
N LEU A 86 8.66 33.11 15.29
CA LEU A 86 7.94 31.89 15.65
C LEU A 86 8.34 31.49 17.07
N GLY A 87 7.42 31.67 18.01
CA GLY A 87 7.55 31.25 19.39
C GLY A 87 7.41 29.73 19.55
N ILE A 88 7.60 29.23 20.76
CA ILE A 88 7.54 27.78 21.04
C ILE A 88 6.18 27.18 20.68
N ASP A 89 5.08 27.87 21.01
CA ASP A 89 3.73 27.40 20.72
C ASP A 89 3.47 27.33 19.21
N GLY A 90 3.93 28.34 18.46
CA GLY A 90 3.83 28.35 17.00
C GLY A 90 4.70 27.28 16.35
N PHE A 91 5.90 27.03 16.88
CA PHE A 91 6.77 25.96 16.40
C PHE A 91 6.19 24.56 16.71
N THR A 92 5.60 24.37 17.88
CA THR A 92 4.87 23.14 18.21
C THR A 92 3.66 22.96 17.30
N ALA A 93 2.90 24.01 17.02
CA ALA A 93 1.79 23.96 16.07
C ALA A 93 2.25 23.60 14.65
N TYR A 94 3.40 24.11 14.21
CA TYR A 94 4.01 23.74 12.93
C TYR A 94 4.42 22.26 12.90
N LEU A 95 5.09 21.75 13.94
CA LEU A 95 5.49 20.34 14.01
C LEU A 95 4.29 19.38 14.05
N LEU A 96 3.19 19.78 14.67
CA LEU A 96 1.93 19.01 14.69
C LEU A 96 1.09 19.20 13.43
N SER A 97 1.48 20.11 12.54
CA SER A 97 0.76 20.35 11.30
C SER A 97 0.98 19.22 10.31
N ASP A 98 0.10 19.13 9.33
CA ASP A 98 0.22 18.13 8.28
C ASP A 98 1.44 18.36 7.36
N GLU A 99 2.14 19.50 7.46
CA GLU A 99 3.39 19.77 6.71
C GLU A 99 4.59 19.03 7.33
N CYS A 100 4.45 18.50 8.55
CA CYS A 100 5.49 17.78 9.28
C CYS A 100 5.18 16.28 9.45
N ASP A 101 4.33 15.74 8.59
CA ASP A 101 3.99 14.32 8.57
C ASP A 101 5.15 13.48 8.06
N ALA A 102 5.31 12.29 8.63
CA ALA A 102 6.33 11.35 8.16
C ALA A 102 6.02 10.82 6.74
N PHE A 103 4.75 10.81 6.34
CA PHE A 103 4.34 10.49 4.97
C PHE A 103 4.42 11.74 4.09
N ASP A 104 5.03 11.60 2.91
CA ASP A 104 5.14 12.70 1.96
C ASP A 104 3.80 13.00 1.27
N LYS A 105 3.34 14.24 1.39
CA LYS A 105 2.09 14.69 0.76
C LYS A 105 2.19 14.80 -0.76
N GLU A 106 3.38 14.83 -1.34
CA GLU A 106 3.52 14.73 -2.79
C GLU A 106 2.94 13.40 -3.31
N ASP A 107 2.93 12.35 -2.47
CA ASP A 107 2.32 11.05 -2.77
C ASP A 107 0.79 11.00 -2.53
N ASP A 108 0.15 12.10 -2.10
CA ASP A 108 -1.32 12.19 -2.04
C ASP A 108 -1.95 12.32 -3.44
N CYS A 109 -1.13 12.52 -4.48
CA CYS A 109 -1.55 12.54 -5.87
C CYS A 109 -0.89 11.43 -6.68
N VAL A 110 -1.47 11.12 -7.85
CA VAL A 110 -0.85 10.16 -8.77
C VAL A 110 0.42 10.77 -9.34
N CYS A 111 1.57 10.23 -8.95
CA CYS A 111 2.91 10.74 -9.24
C CYS A 111 3.74 9.78 -10.11
N GLU A 112 3.38 8.49 -10.17
CA GLU A 112 4.13 7.48 -10.91
C GLU A 112 3.75 7.43 -12.40
N ASP A 113 4.61 6.79 -13.21
CA ASP A 113 4.30 6.54 -14.62
C ASP A 113 3.17 5.51 -14.75
N MET A 114 1.98 5.97 -15.16
CA MET A 114 0.77 5.15 -15.36
C MET A 114 0.64 4.59 -16.79
N THR A 115 1.66 4.78 -17.64
CA THR A 115 1.67 4.37 -19.05
C THR A 115 2.35 3.02 -19.31
N GLN A 116 2.91 2.38 -18.29
CA GLN A 116 3.49 1.04 -18.40
C GLN A 116 2.40 -0.04 -18.55
N PRO A 117 2.70 -1.24 -19.05
CA PRO A 117 1.76 -2.37 -19.08
C PRO A 117 1.16 -2.71 -17.71
N LEU A 118 -0.10 -3.18 -17.65
CA LEU A 118 -0.73 -3.63 -16.39
C LEU A 118 0.12 -4.64 -15.59
N SER A 119 0.88 -5.50 -16.26
CA SER A 119 1.77 -6.48 -15.61
C SER A 119 2.90 -5.83 -14.81
N HIS A 120 3.17 -4.54 -15.00
CA HIS A 120 4.23 -3.78 -14.34
C HIS A 120 3.80 -3.13 -13.02
N TYR A 121 2.55 -3.31 -12.57
CA TYR A 121 2.05 -2.71 -11.33
C TYR A 121 1.67 -3.77 -10.31
N PHE A 122 1.87 -3.47 -9.03
CA PHE A 122 1.09 -4.07 -7.94
C PHE A 122 -0.31 -3.45 -7.95
N ILE A 123 -1.33 -4.27 -7.72
CA ILE A 123 -2.74 -3.88 -7.87
C ILE A 123 -3.49 -4.30 -6.60
N ALA A 124 -4.12 -3.33 -5.93
CA ALA A 124 -4.87 -3.56 -4.70
C ALA A 124 -6.00 -4.56 -4.96
N SER A 125 -5.98 -5.70 -4.27
CA SER A 125 -6.81 -6.86 -4.62
C SER A 125 -7.52 -7.44 -3.40
N SER A 126 -8.83 -7.67 -3.51
CA SER A 126 -9.68 -8.24 -2.48
C SER A 126 -10.09 -9.66 -2.84
N HIS A 127 -10.03 -10.56 -1.86
CA HIS A 127 -10.51 -11.92 -1.94
C HIS A 127 -11.91 -12.04 -1.31
N ASN A 128 -12.82 -12.78 -1.94
CA ASN A 128 -14.19 -12.99 -1.48
C ASN A 128 -14.84 -11.70 -0.98
N THR A 129 -14.76 -10.64 -1.79
CA THR A 129 -15.06 -9.25 -1.43
C THR A 129 -16.44 -9.04 -0.79
N TYR A 130 -17.39 -9.93 -1.07
CA TYR A 130 -18.73 -9.91 -0.50
C TYR A 130 -18.80 -10.28 0.99
N LEU A 131 -17.81 -10.99 1.54
CA LEU A 131 -17.84 -11.46 2.94
C LEU A 131 -17.39 -10.37 3.92
N LEU A 132 -18.16 -10.19 4.99
CA LEU A 132 -17.82 -9.24 6.06
C LEU A 132 -17.19 -9.89 7.30
N GLU A 133 -17.17 -11.22 7.40
CA GLU A 133 -16.62 -11.96 8.55
C GLU A 133 -15.95 -13.27 8.06
N ASP A 134 -16.24 -14.40 8.72
CA ASP A 134 -15.67 -15.72 8.44
C ASP A 134 -16.17 -16.35 7.12
N GLN A 135 -15.43 -17.32 6.61
CA GLN A 135 -15.70 -17.95 5.32
C GLN A 135 -16.88 -18.94 5.35
N LEU A 136 -17.36 -19.39 6.51
CA LEU A 136 -18.34 -20.47 6.61
C LEU A 136 -19.76 -19.97 6.93
N ARG A 137 -19.89 -18.92 7.74
CA ARG A 137 -21.15 -18.43 8.31
C ARG A 137 -21.29 -16.91 8.23
N GLY A 138 -20.22 -16.19 7.90
CA GLY A 138 -20.20 -14.75 7.80
C GLY A 138 -21.25 -14.19 6.83
N PRO A 139 -21.77 -12.97 7.07
CA PRO A 139 -22.72 -12.36 6.17
C PRO A 139 -22.03 -11.91 4.87
N SER A 140 -22.66 -12.21 3.74
CA SER A 140 -22.39 -11.58 2.46
C SER A 140 -23.13 -10.25 2.36
N SER A 141 -22.47 -9.20 1.87
CA SER A 141 -23.06 -7.86 1.73
C SER A 141 -22.53 -7.12 0.50
N VAL A 142 -23.39 -6.30 -0.11
CA VAL A 142 -22.99 -5.33 -1.13
C VAL A 142 -21.98 -4.32 -0.56
N GLU A 143 -22.08 -4.02 0.73
CA GLU A 143 -21.19 -3.09 1.44
C GLU A 143 -19.72 -3.52 1.38
N GLY A 144 -19.41 -4.82 1.31
CA GLY A 144 -18.03 -5.30 1.16
C GLY A 144 -17.36 -4.76 -0.10
N TYR A 145 -18.12 -4.70 -1.22
CA TYR A 145 -17.65 -4.10 -2.47
C TYR A 145 -17.44 -2.60 -2.36
N ILE A 146 -18.39 -1.90 -1.73
CA ILE A 146 -18.32 -0.43 -1.56
C ILE A 146 -17.07 -0.08 -0.76
N ARG A 147 -16.86 -0.74 0.39
CA ARG A 147 -15.69 -0.50 1.25
C ARG A 147 -14.37 -0.82 0.55
N ALA A 148 -14.30 -1.94 -0.16
CA ALA A 148 -13.08 -2.29 -0.90
C ALA A 148 -12.75 -1.21 -1.94
N LEU A 149 -13.72 -0.79 -2.76
CA LEU A 149 -13.52 0.23 -3.78
C LEU A 149 -13.17 1.61 -3.17
N GLN A 150 -13.81 2.00 -2.07
CA GLN A 150 -13.50 3.23 -1.34
C GLN A 150 -12.09 3.22 -0.72
N ARG A 151 -11.57 2.04 -0.37
CA ARG A 151 -10.18 1.84 0.06
C ARG A 151 -9.18 1.74 -1.11
N GLY A 152 -9.59 2.12 -2.31
CA GLY A 152 -8.74 2.11 -3.50
C GLY A 152 -8.56 0.73 -4.14
N CYS A 153 -9.22 -0.34 -3.66
CA CYS A 153 -9.09 -1.69 -4.25
C CYS A 153 -9.51 -1.71 -5.71
N ARG A 154 -8.73 -2.36 -6.59
CA ARG A 154 -8.90 -2.39 -8.04
C ARG A 154 -9.14 -3.79 -8.61
N CYS A 155 -9.04 -4.84 -7.81
CA CYS A 155 -9.47 -6.20 -8.19
C CYS A 155 -10.39 -6.79 -7.12
N ILE A 156 -11.61 -7.15 -7.50
CA ILE A 156 -12.65 -7.63 -6.58
C ILE A 156 -13.27 -8.94 -7.07
N ASP A 157 -13.65 -9.80 -6.13
CA ASP A 157 -14.16 -11.15 -6.42
C ASP A 157 -15.69 -11.22 -6.42
N LEU A 158 -16.24 -12.02 -7.33
CA LEU A 158 -17.67 -12.32 -7.42
C LEU A 158 -17.88 -13.83 -7.59
N ASP A 159 -18.25 -14.50 -6.50
CA ASP A 159 -18.62 -15.92 -6.49
C ASP A 159 -20.08 -16.08 -6.89
N CYS A 160 -20.32 -16.35 -8.18
CA CYS A 160 -21.64 -16.31 -8.78
C CYS A 160 -22.28 -17.70 -8.82
N TRP A 161 -23.48 -17.81 -8.29
CA TRP A 161 -24.25 -19.05 -8.22
C TRP A 161 -25.67 -18.86 -8.75
N ASP A 162 -26.29 -19.97 -9.16
CA ASP A 162 -27.70 -19.95 -9.54
C ASP A 162 -28.58 -19.54 -8.35
N GLY A 163 -29.40 -18.52 -8.54
CA GLY A 163 -30.39 -18.08 -7.56
C GLY A 163 -31.84 -18.34 -8.01
N PRO A 164 -32.81 -18.01 -7.14
CA PRO A 164 -34.23 -18.21 -7.44
C PRO A 164 -34.69 -17.32 -8.60
N ASN A 165 -35.76 -17.73 -9.29
CA ASN A 165 -36.39 -16.96 -10.37
C ASN A 165 -35.42 -16.58 -11.52
N ASP A 166 -34.46 -17.46 -11.80
CA ASP A 166 -33.40 -17.24 -12.80
C ASP A 166 -32.56 -15.99 -12.56
N GLN A 167 -32.46 -15.55 -11.29
CA GLN A 167 -31.66 -14.39 -10.89
C GLN A 167 -30.35 -14.86 -10.23
N PRO A 168 -29.18 -14.52 -10.78
CA PRO A 168 -27.90 -14.90 -10.20
C PRO A 168 -27.70 -14.25 -8.83
N ILE A 169 -27.05 -15.00 -7.94
CA ILE A 169 -26.71 -14.58 -6.58
C ILE A 169 -25.22 -14.72 -6.34
N ILE A 170 -24.72 -14.01 -5.33
CA ILE A 170 -23.34 -14.11 -4.84
C ILE A 170 -23.33 -14.61 -3.41
N TYR A 171 -22.51 -15.63 -3.15
CA TYR A 171 -22.20 -16.15 -1.81
C TYR A 171 -21.05 -17.16 -1.89
N HIS A 172 -20.49 -17.53 -0.74
CA HIS A 172 -19.47 -18.58 -0.70
C HIS A 172 -20.14 -19.97 -0.82
N GLY A 173 -19.92 -20.62 -1.96
CA GLY A 173 -20.56 -21.87 -2.34
C GLY A 173 -20.51 -22.97 -1.28
N ARG A 174 -21.63 -23.69 -1.11
CA ARG A 174 -21.74 -24.84 -0.18
C ARG A 174 -21.42 -24.52 1.29
N THR A 175 -21.52 -23.25 1.68
CA THR A 175 -21.41 -22.79 3.08
C THR A 175 -22.75 -22.24 3.60
N LEU A 176 -22.77 -21.74 4.83
CA LEU A 176 -23.93 -21.13 5.48
C LEU A 176 -23.96 -19.60 5.34
N THR A 177 -23.04 -19.03 4.55
CA THR A 177 -23.00 -17.58 4.28
C THR A 177 -24.30 -17.09 3.65
N SER A 178 -24.69 -15.85 3.97
CA SER A 178 -25.89 -15.22 3.38
C SER A 178 -25.68 -14.96 1.89
N LYS A 179 -26.77 -14.71 1.16
CA LYS A 179 -26.76 -14.55 -0.31
C LYS A 179 -27.17 -13.13 -0.66
N ILE A 180 -26.49 -12.53 -1.62
CA ILE A 180 -26.82 -11.21 -2.15
C ILE A 180 -27.10 -11.28 -3.65
N SER A 181 -27.87 -10.32 -4.17
CA SER A 181 -28.19 -10.27 -5.61
C SER A 181 -26.96 -9.87 -6.42
N PHE A 182 -26.65 -10.62 -7.48
CA PHE A 182 -25.62 -10.24 -8.45
C PHE A 182 -25.92 -8.87 -9.06
N LYS A 183 -27.19 -8.61 -9.41
CA LYS A 183 -27.61 -7.33 -10.00
C LYS A 183 -27.27 -6.15 -9.08
N SER A 184 -27.63 -6.24 -7.80
CA SER A 184 -27.34 -5.18 -6.82
C SER A 184 -25.85 -4.96 -6.61
N VAL A 185 -25.03 -6.02 -6.70
CA VAL A 185 -23.57 -5.89 -6.66
C VAL A 185 -23.05 -5.13 -7.89
N ILE A 186 -23.53 -5.44 -9.10
CA ILE A 186 -23.13 -4.71 -10.31
C ILE A 186 -23.61 -3.25 -10.27
N GLU A 187 -24.80 -2.96 -9.73
CA GLU A 187 -25.29 -1.60 -9.50
C GLU A 187 -24.36 -0.81 -8.57
N ALA A 188 -23.93 -1.40 -7.44
CA ALA A 188 -22.99 -0.77 -6.52
C ALA A 188 -21.60 -0.57 -7.14
N ILE A 189 -21.08 -1.56 -7.88
CA ILE A 189 -19.81 -1.43 -8.60
C ILE A 189 -19.91 -0.28 -9.61
N ASN A 190 -21.01 -0.15 -10.35
CA ASN A 190 -21.19 0.94 -11.30
C ASN A 190 -21.09 2.32 -10.63
N GLU A 191 -21.67 2.46 -9.44
CA GLU A 191 -21.67 3.70 -8.67
C GLU A 191 -20.30 4.02 -8.06
N HIS A 192 -19.61 3.02 -7.50
CA HIS A 192 -18.44 3.23 -6.66
C HIS A 192 -17.09 2.91 -7.31
N ALA A 193 -17.05 2.21 -8.45
CA ALA A 193 -15.81 1.74 -9.06
C ALA A 193 -14.77 2.84 -9.25
N PHE A 194 -15.19 4.07 -9.53
CA PHE A 194 -14.27 5.17 -9.85
C PHE A 194 -14.46 6.43 -9.02
N VAL A 195 -14.92 6.28 -7.77
CA VAL A 195 -15.08 7.40 -6.82
C VAL A 195 -13.74 7.87 -6.27
N THR A 196 -12.85 6.94 -5.92
CA THR A 196 -11.55 7.22 -5.29
C THR A 196 -10.36 7.07 -6.24
N SER A 197 -10.56 6.43 -7.39
CA SER A 197 -9.51 6.21 -8.38
C SER A 197 -10.12 6.11 -9.78
N ASP A 198 -9.45 6.72 -10.76
CA ASP A 198 -9.86 6.71 -12.16
C ASP A 198 -9.37 5.48 -12.92
N TYR A 199 -8.48 4.70 -12.31
CA TYR A 199 -7.82 3.56 -12.93
C TYR A 199 -8.70 2.31 -12.97
N PRO A 200 -8.42 1.38 -13.90
CA PRO A 200 -9.29 0.25 -14.19
C PRO A 200 -9.62 -0.62 -12.97
N VAL A 201 -10.79 -1.25 -13.01
CA VAL A 201 -11.22 -2.25 -12.02
C VAL A 201 -11.35 -3.61 -12.69
N ILE A 202 -10.77 -4.65 -12.11
CA ILE A 202 -10.85 -6.05 -12.55
C ILE A 202 -11.92 -6.76 -11.71
N LEU A 203 -12.93 -7.32 -12.38
CA LEU A 203 -13.92 -8.20 -11.78
C LEU A 203 -13.47 -9.65 -11.96
N SER A 204 -13.03 -10.27 -10.87
CA SER A 204 -12.67 -11.68 -10.84
C SER A 204 -13.94 -12.53 -10.66
N LEU A 205 -14.47 -13.02 -11.79
CA LEU A 205 -15.71 -13.82 -11.80
C LEU A 205 -15.41 -15.30 -11.58
N GLU A 206 -15.96 -15.86 -10.51
CA GLU A 206 -16.05 -17.30 -10.31
C GLU A 206 -17.50 -17.77 -10.55
N SER A 207 -17.78 -18.24 -11.78
CA SER A 207 -19.14 -18.60 -12.19
C SER A 207 -19.43 -20.08 -12.01
N HIS A 208 -20.43 -20.38 -11.18
CA HIS A 208 -21.06 -21.70 -10.98
C HIS A 208 -22.49 -21.75 -11.54
N CYS A 209 -22.93 -20.69 -12.23
CA CYS A 209 -24.27 -20.54 -12.77
C CYS A 209 -24.58 -21.46 -13.96
N SER A 210 -25.84 -21.84 -14.11
CA SER A 210 -26.42 -22.37 -15.34
C SER A 210 -26.26 -21.39 -16.50
N LEU A 211 -26.34 -21.88 -17.74
CA LEU A 211 -26.21 -21.04 -18.93
C LEU A 211 -27.21 -19.89 -18.97
N LYS A 212 -28.47 -20.16 -18.57
CA LYS A 212 -29.52 -19.14 -18.51
C LYS A 212 -29.14 -18.00 -17.56
N GLN A 213 -28.57 -18.32 -16.40
CA GLN A 213 -28.15 -17.31 -15.43
C GLN A 213 -26.82 -16.65 -15.80
N GLN A 214 -25.90 -17.33 -16.51
CA GLN A 214 -24.72 -16.68 -17.12
C GLN A 214 -25.13 -15.61 -18.14
N GLN A 215 -26.19 -15.87 -18.93
CA GLN A 215 -26.76 -14.88 -19.85
C GLN A 215 -27.37 -13.70 -19.08
N ALA A 216 -28.07 -13.96 -17.97
CA ALA A 216 -28.58 -12.90 -17.09
C ALA A 216 -27.44 -12.05 -16.48
N MET A 217 -26.36 -12.68 -16.01
CA MET A 217 -25.16 -11.98 -15.52
C MET A 217 -24.57 -11.06 -16.61
N THR A 218 -24.41 -11.60 -17.82
CA THR A 218 -23.88 -10.84 -18.97
C THR A 218 -24.79 -9.67 -19.34
N HIS A 219 -26.10 -9.90 -19.33
CA HIS A 219 -27.09 -8.85 -19.57
C HIS A 219 -26.97 -7.73 -18.54
N TYR A 220 -26.88 -8.06 -17.24
CA TYR A 220 -26.70 -7.05 -16.19
C TYR A 220 -25.40 -6.27 -16.32
N MET A 221 -24.27 -6.95 -16.54
CA MET A 221 -22.99 -6.26 -16.75
C MET A 221 -23.04 -5.32 -17.95
N LYS A 222 -23.55 -5.75 -19.11
CA LYS A 222 -23.65 -4.90 -20.31
C LYS A 222 -24.61 -3.71 -20.12
N THR A 223 -25.77 -3.93 -19.50
CA THR A 223 -26.81 -2.90 -19.36
C THR A 223 -26.51 -1.87 -18.27
N ILE A 224 -25.90 -2.30 -17.16
CA ILE A 224 -25.61 -1.44 -16.01
C ILE A 224 -24.27 -0.72 -16.19
N LEU A 225 -23.20 -1.44 -16.56
CA LEU A 225 -21.85 -0.87 -16.68
C LEU A 225 -21.64 -0.11 -18.00
N LYS A 226 -22.39 -0.47 -19.06
CA LYS A 226 -22.38 0.22 -20.36
C LYS A 226 -20.95 0.44 -20.89
N ASP A 227 -20.57 1.69 -21.14
CA ASP A 227 -19.28 2.10 -21.68
C ASP A 227 -18.10 1.89 -20.71
N LYS A 228 -18.38 1.71 -19.41
CA LYS A 228 -17.35 1.32 -18.43
C LYS A 228 -16.88 -0.12 -18.69
N LEU A 229 -17.74 -1.03 -19.17
CA LEU A 229 -17.34 -2.41 -19.42
C LEU A 229 -16.39 -2.50 -20.63
N HIS A 230 -15.22 -3.08 -20.44
CA HIS A 230 -14.23 -3.26 -21.49
C HIS A 230 -14.52 -4.50 -22.36
N LEU A 231 -14.85 -4.27 -23.63
CA LEU A 231 -15.25 -5.31 -24.59
C LEU A 231 -14.31 -5.43 -25.80
N VAL A 232 -13.21 -4.68 -25.85
CA VAL A 232 -12.28 -4.71 -26.99
C VAL A 232 -11.47 -6.00 -26.92
N GLU A 233 -11.43 -6.76 -28.02
CA GLU A 233 -10.63 -7.99 -28.06
C GLU A 233 -9.13 -7.70 -28.04
N ALA A 234 -8.37 -8.61 -27.44
CA ALA A 234 -6.91 -8.50 -27.39
C ALA A 234 -6.30 -8.70 -28.79
N GLU A 235 -5.44 -7.78 -29.21
CA GLU A 235 -4.73 -7.86 -30.50
C GLU A 235 -3.63 -8.93 -30.47
N GLU A 236 -3.55 -9.77 -31.50
CA GLU A 236 -2.58 -10.89 -31.54
C GLU A 236 -1.11 -10.44 -31.70
N ASN A 237 -0.86 -9.26 -32.26
CA ASN A 237 0.47 -8.72 -32.54
C ASN A 237 1.13 -8.02 -31.33
N LYS A 238 0.39 -7.83 -30.23
CA LYS A 238 0.91 -7.21 -29.00
C LYS A 238 1.60 -8.24 -28.12
N THR A 239 2.54 -7.76 -27.30
CA THR A 239 3.29 -8.59 -26.35
C THR A 239 2.94 -8.33 -24.90
N PHE A 240 2.29 -7.21 -24.61
CA PHE A 240 1.96 -6.73 -23.26
C PHE A 240 0.50 -6.27 -23.18
N LEU A 241 -0.05 -6.32 -21.97
CA LEU A 241 -1.34 -5.71 -21.66
C LEU A 241 -1.28 -4.19 -21.82
N PRO A 242 -2.43 -3.53 -22.09
CA PRO A 242 -2.47 -2.07 -22.07
C PRO A 242 -2.12 -1.50 -20.69
N SER A 243 -1.86 -0.20 -20.66
CA SER A 243 -1.56 0.51 -19.42
C SER A 243 -2.80 0.85 -18.60
N PRO A 244 -2.66 1.04 -17.27
CA PRO A 244 -3.72 1.63 -16.45
C PRO A 244 -4.27 2.92 -17.06
N GLU A 245 -3.39 3.75 -17.63
CA GLU A 245 -3.75 5.03 -18.25
C GLU A 245 -4.69 4.89 -19.44
N THR A 246 -4.42 3.90 -20.31
CA THR A 246 -5.26 3.61 -21.49
C THR A 246 -6.61 3.03 -21.09
N LEU A 247 -6.67 2.37 -19.93
CA LEU A 247 -7.84 1.67 -19.41
C LEU A 247 -8.57 2.49 -18.33
N ARG A 248 -8.32 3.80 -18.23
CA ARG A 248 -9.04 4.68 -17.30
C ARG A 248 -10.56 4.55 -17.46
N LYS A 249 -11.25 4.51 -16.31
CA LYS A 249 -12.70 4.32 -16.16
C LYS A 249 -13.22 3.04 -16.83
N LYS A 250 -12.36 2.02 -17.04
CA LYS A 250 -12.77 0.72 -17.58
C LYS A 250 -12.86 -0.36 -16.51
N ILE A 251 -13.83 -1.24 -16.69
CA ILE A 251 -14.08 -2.44 -15.89
C ILE A 251 -13.77 -3.65 -16.76
N ILE A 252 -12.82 -4.46 -16.33
CA ILE A 252 -12.30 -5.62 -17.06
C ILE A 252 -12.84 -6.87 -16.37
N VAL A 253 -13.37 -7.82 -17.15
CA VAL A 253 -13.85 -9.09 -16.61
C VAL A 253 -12.77 -10.15 -16.73
N LYS A 254 -12.27 -10.61 -15.58
CA LYS A 254 -11.43 -11.81 -15.49
C LYS A 254 -12.33 -13.04 -15.43
N GLY A 255 -12.04 -14.02 -16.28
CA GLY A 255 -12.83 -15.24 -16.34
C GLY A 255 -12.36 -16.21 -17.41
N LYS A 256 -13.11 -17.30 -17.59
CA LYS A 256 -12.84 -18.30 -18.62
C LYS A 256 -13.37 -17.85 -19.97
N LYS A 257 -12.65 -18.23 -21.04
CA LYS A 257 -13.03 -17.94 -22.42
C LYS A 257 -13.05 -19.22 -23.25
N LEU A 258 -14.10 -19.39 -24.07
CA LEU A 258 -14.20 -20.47 -25.05
C LEU A 258 -13.05 -20.38 -26.06
N ALA A 259 -12.66 -21.52 -26.64
CA ALA A 259 -11.58 -21.56 -27.63
C ALA A 259 -11.92 -20.70 -28.86
N LEU A 260 -10.89 -20.06 -29.43
CA LEU A 260 -11.00 -19.26 -30.64
C LEU A 260 -11.51 -20.13 -31.81
N GLY A 261 -12.42 -19.59 -32.62
CA GLY A 261 -12.99 -20.27 -33.78
C GLY A 261 -14.19 -21.19 -33.51
N VAL A 262 -14.54 -21.45 -32.24
CA VAL A 262 -15.80 -22.12 -31.91
C VAL A 262 -16.95 -21.13 -32.17
N LYS A 263 -17.87 -21.45 -33.09
CA LYS A 263 -19.05 -20.61 -33.40
C LYS A 263 -20.30 -20.97 -32.59
N GLU A 264 -20.21 -22.01 -31.76
CA GLU A 264 -21.32 -22.50 -30.95
C GLU A 264 -21.71 -21.46 -29.87
N LEU A 265 -22.99 -21.44 -29.48
CA LEU A 265 -23.50 -20.51 -28.46
C LEU A 265 -23.08 -20.88 -27.03
N GLU A 266 -22.46 -22.05 -26.87
CA GLU A 266 -22.03 -22.63 -25.61
C GLU A 266 -20.86 -23.58 -25.86
N GLY A 267 -20.10 -23.92 -24.82
CA GLY A 267 -19.04 -24.92 -24.91
C GLY A 267 -18.55 -25.35 -23.54
N TYR A 268 -17.58 -26.26 -23.51
CA TYR A 268 -16.99 -26.76 -22.27
C TYR A 268 -15.62 -26.13 -22.02
N VAL A 269 -15.42 -25.66 -20.80
CA VAL A 269 -14.12 -25.22 -20.28
C VAL A 269 -13.75 -26.08 -19.07
N THR A 270 -12.46 -26.27 -18.83
CA THR A 270 -12.00 -27.02 -17.65
C THR A 270 -12.21 -26.18 -16.38
N GLU A 271 -12.63 -26.82 -15.30
CA GLU A 271 -12.42 -26.28 -13.96
C GLU A 271 -10.91 -26.18 -13.73
N GLU A 272 -10.44 -24.95 -13.53
CA GLU A 272 -9.10 -24.73 -13.03
C GLU A 272 -9.09 -25.10 -11.57
N ASP A 273 -7.91 -25.47 -11.09
CA ASP A 273 -7.58 -25.77 -9.71
C ASP A 273 -7.71 -24.52 -8.80
N GLU A 274 -8.64 -23.58 -9.09
CA GLU A 274 -8.97 -22.41 -8.25
C GLU A 274 -9.54 -22.87 -6.87
N SER A 275 -9.94 -24.14 -6.75
CA SER A 275 -10.35 -24.79 -5.49
C SER A 275 -9.46 -25.97 -5.07
N ALA A 276 -8.17 -25.99 -5.44
CA ALA A 276 -7.29 -27.17 -5.29
C ALA A 276 -6.89 -27.58 -3.86
N ASP A 277 -7.38 -26.92 -2.81
CA ASP A 277 -7.07 -27.31 -1.43
C ASP A 277 -8.09 -28.28 -0.79
N MET A 278 -8.98 -28.88 -1.59
CA MET A 278 -9.68 -30.11 -1.18
C MET A 278 -8.79 -31.36 -1.34
N GLU A 279 -7.59 -31.36 -0.75
CA GLU A 279 -6.79 -32.59 -0.57
C GLU A 279 -7.53 -33.62 0.33
N ARG A 280 -8.51 -33.19 1.11
CA ARG A 280 -9.42 -34.10 1.84
C ARG A 280 -10.44 -34.82 0.94
N SER A 281 -10.84 -34.26 -0.20
CA SER A 281 -11.76 -34.94 -1.12
C SER A 281 -11.07 -36.00 -1.98
N ARG A 282 -9.73 -35.94 -2.12
CA ARG A 282 -8.95 -36.98 -2.81
C ARG A 282 -8.88 -38.31 -2.06
N ARG A 283 -9.18 -38.34 -0.75
CA ARG A 283 -9.22 -39.61 0.00
C ARG A 283 -10.52 -40.41 -0.23
N ASN A 284 -11.60 -39.77 -0.72
CA ASN A 284 -12.89 -40.43 -0.90
C ASN A 284 -13.41 -40.49 -2.35
N ALA A 285 -12.69 -39.93 -3.32
CA ALA A 285 -13.06 -40.03 -4.74
C ALA A 285 -12.11 -40.97 -5.52
N LYS A 286 -12.34 -42.29 -5.41
CA LYS A 286 -12.06 -43.18 -6.54
C LYS A 286 -13.03 -42.80 -7.67
N ARG A 287 -12.67 -41.85 -8.53
CA ARG A 287 -13.37 -41.58 -9.79
C ARG A 287 -12.45 -40.81 -10.75
N THR A 288 -12.01 -41.53 -11.80
CA THR A 288 -11.53 -41.05 -13.11
C THR A 288 -10.79 -39.70 -13.11
N GLY A 289 -9.48 -39.71 -13.35
CA GLY A 289 -8.61 -38.52 -13.42
C GLY A 289 -8.88 -37.56 -14.59
N GLU A 290 -10.12 -37.43 -15.06
CA GLU A 290 -10.51 -36.42 -16.03
C GLU A 290 -10.85 -35.09 -15.34
N PRO A 291 -10.34 -33.95 -15.83
CA PRO A 291 -10.67 -32.65 -15.28
C PRO A 291 -12.17 -32.36 -15.43
N LYS A 292 -12.79 -31.87 -14.35
CA LYS A 292 -14.20 -31.51 -14.34
C LYS A 292 -14.43 -30.40 -15.38
N LYS A 293 -15.37 -30.64 -16.30
CA LYS A 293 -15.73 -29.68 -17.36
C LYS A 293 -16.96 -28.91 -16.91
N TYR A 294 -16.92 -27.59 -17.04
CA TYR A 294 -18.03 -26.68 -16.80
C TYR A 294 -18.53 -26.10 -18.12
N LYS A 295 -19.84 -25.90 -18.23
CA LYS A 295 -20.48 -25.40 -19.45
C LYS A 295 -20.52 -23.88 -19.42
N LEU A 296 -19.91 -23.24 -20.42
CA LEU A 296 -19.77 -21.79 -20.53
C LEU A 296 -20.59 -21.27 -21.71
N SER A 297 -21.37 -20.22 -21.48
CA SER A 297 -22.11 -19.49 -22.52
C SER A 297 -21.17 -18.61 -23.34
N ARG A 298 -21.47 -18.46 -24.63
CA ARG A 298 -20.78 -17.53 -25.52
C ARG A 298 -20.86 -16.10 -25.00
N ASP A 299 -22.04 -15.70 -24.53
CA ASP A 299 -22.29 -14.35 -24.00
C ASP A 299 -21.31 -13.97 -22.87
N LEU A 300 -21.10 -14.86 -21.90
CA LEU A 300 -20.15 -14.65 -20.80
C LEU A 300 -18.69 -14.78 -21.26
N SER A 301 -18.41 -15.68 -22.19
CA SER A 301 -17.07 -15.83 -22.79
C SER A 301 -16.63 -14.58 -23.55
N ASP A 302 -17.55 -13.90 -24.23
CA ASP A 302 -17.23 -12.79 -25.13
C ASP A 302 -16.93 -11.48 -24.39
N ILE A 303 -17.42 -11.33 -23.15
CA ILE A 303 -17.05 -10.18 -22.31
C ILE A 303 -15.67 -10.32 -21.65
N VAL A 304 -15.06 -11.51 -21.66
CA VAL A 304 -13.68 -11.73 -21.22
C VAL A 304 -12.73 -11.37 -22.36
N SER A 305 -12.20 -10.16 -22.31
CA SER A 305 -11.26 -9.60 -23.29
C SER A 305 -9.82 -9.83 -22.85
N TYR A 306 -9.41 -9.13 -21.79
CA TYR A 306 -8.18 -9.37 -21.04
C TYR A 306 -8.43 -10.27 -19.83
N CYS A 307 -7.37 -10.61 -19.10
CA CYS A 307 -7.45 -11.43 -17.90
C CYS A 307 -8.15 -12.78 -18.15
N ARG A 308 -7.88 -13.41 -19.29
CA ARG A 308 -8.37 -14.76 -19.58
C ARG A 308 -7.71 -15.73 -18.62
N SER A 309 -8.51 -16.39 -17.78
CA SER A 309 -8.03 -17.45 -16.90
C SER A 309 -7.49 -18.63 -17.72
N VAL A 310 -6.25 -19.03 -17.41
CA VAL A 310 -5.64 -20.27 -17.88
C VAL A 310 -4.97 -21.01 -16.72
N ARG A 311 -4.98 -22.34 -16.80
CA ARG A 311 -4.29 -23.19 -15.83
C ARG A 311 -2.78 -22.99 -15.93
N PHE A 312 -2.14 -22.59 -14.84
CA PHE A 312 -0.69 -22.63 -14.71
C PHE A 312 -0.17 -24.07 -14.77
N LYS A 313 0.86 -24.30 -15.59
CA LYS A 313 1.56 -25.59 -15.68
C LYS A 313 2.95 -25.51 -15.07
N ASP A 314 3.76 -24.63 -15.65
CA ASP A 314 5.13 -24.35 -15.28
C ASP A 314 5.58 -23.05 -16.00
N PHE A 315 6.69 -22.46 -15.54
CA PHE A 315 7.19 -21.20 -16.08
C PHE A 315 7.67 -21.33 -17.54
N GLN A 316 8.30 -22.45 -17.90
CA GLN A 316 8.82 -22.69 -19.25
C GLN A 316 7.70 -22.73 -20.29
N SER A 317 6.65 -23.49 -20.01
CA SER A 317 5.44 -23.59 -20.81
C SER A 317 4.75 -22.24 -20.96
N SER A 318 4.67 -21.47 -19.88
CA SER A 318 4.06 -20.15 -19.88
C SER A 318 4.83 -19.19 -20.78
N GLN A 319 6.16 -19.13 -20.65
CA GLN A 319 7.02 -18.28 -21.48
C GLN A 319 6.88 -18.59 -22.99
N GLN A 320 6.72 -19.87 -23.35
CA GLN A 320 6.65 -20.30 -24.75
C GLN A 320 5.27 -20.14 -25.39
N ARG A 321 4.19 -20.31 -24.61
CA ARG A 321 2.84 -20.52 -25.16
C ARG A 321 1.77 -19.60 -24.61
N GLN A 322 1.95 -19.05 -23.42
CA GLN A 322 0.94 -18.18 -22.81
C GLN A 322 0.88 -16.85 -23.55
N ARG A 323 -0.34 -16.39 -23.80
CA ARG A 323 -0.58 -15.08 -24.41
C ARG A 323 -0.60 -14.00 -23.35
N TYR A 324 -0.21 -12.78 -23.71
CA TYR A 324 -0.07 -11.68 -22.74
C TYR A 324 -1.39 -11.30 -22.04
N TYR A 325 -2.53 -11.58 -22.69
CA TYR A 325 -3.87 -11.38 -22.15
C TYR A 325 -4.38 -12.56 -21.31
N GLU A 326 -3.60 -13.63 -21.19
CA GLU A 326 -3.87 -14.79 -20.33
C GLU A 326 -3.17 -14.62 -18.98
N MET A 327 -3.83 -15.07 -17.92
CA MET A 327 -3.35 -14.97 -16.56
C MET A 327 -3.65 -16.23 -15.76
N CYS A 328 -2.93 -16.42 -14.67
CA CYS A 328 -3.08 -17.57 -13.78
C CYS A 328 -3.56 -17.12 -12.39
N SER A 329 -4.46 -17.90 -11.79
CA SER A 329 -4.79 -17.81 -10.36
C SER A 329 -4.10 -18.95 -9.61
N LEU A 330 -3.44 -18.66 -8.48
CA LEU A 330 -2.71 -19.63 -7.66
C LEU A 330 -3.16 -19.51 -6.20
N SER A 331 -3.37 -20.63 -5.51
CA SER A 331 -3.54 -20.61 -4.05
C SER A 331 -2.27 -20.12 -3.37
N GLU A 332 -2.37 -19.49 -2.19
CA GLU A 332 -1.22 -19.01 -1.43
C GLU A 332 -0.15 -20.11 -1.26
N SER A 333 -0.57 -21.36 -1.00
CA SER A 333 0.34 -22.47 -0.77
C SER A 333 1.09 -22.88 -2.02
N SER A 334 0.46 -22.76 -3.19
CA SER A 334 1.10 -23.03 -4.48
C SER A 334 2.05 -21.90 -4.86
N ALA A 335 1.61 -20.65 -4.70
CA ALA A 335 2.43 -19.47 -5.00
C ALA A 335 3.68 -19.40 -4.11
N LEU A 336 3.55 -19.64 -2.81
CA LEU A 336 4.68 -19.66 -1.87
C LEU A 336 5.66 -20.82 -2.16
N LYS A 337 5.17 -21.98 -2.62
CA LYS A 337 6.05 -23.06 -3.08
C LYS A 337 6.87 -22.63 -4.30
N LEU A 338 6.26 -21.94 -5.27
CA LEU A 338 6.96 -21.41 -6.44
C LEU A 338 7.95 -20.30 -6.07
N ALA A 339 7.55 -19.38 -5.18
CA ALA A 339 8.42 -18.30 -4.68
C ALA A 339 9.68 -18.83 -3.99
N ASN A 340 9.59 -19.99 -3.33
CA ASN A 340 10.74 -20.63 -2.68
C ASN A 340 11.56 -21.50 -3.65
N ALA A 341 10.91 -22.21 -4.57
CA ALA A 341 11.58 -23.16 -5.45
C ALA A 341 12.22 -22.52 -6.69
N SER A 342 11.61 -21.45 -7.22
CA SER A 342 11.97 -20.81 -8.49
C SER A 342 11.66 -19.30 -8.46
N PRO A 343 12.28 -18.54 -7.53
CA PRO A 343 12.00 -17.12 -7.35
C PRO A 343 12.32 -16.29 -8.60
N GLU A 344 13.41 -16.58 -9.31
CA GLU A 344 13.79 -15.79 -10.48
C GLU A 344 12.83 -15.98 -11.65
N GLU A 345 12.41 -17.23 -11.91
CA GLU A 345 11.44 -17.52 -12.96
C GLU A 345 10.09 -16.91 -12.65
N PHE A 346 9.70 -16.83 -11.37
CA PHE A 346 8.43 -16.22 -10.98
C PHE A 346 8.44 -14.70 -11.20
N VAL A 347 9.51 -14.01 -10.78
CA VAL A 347 9.72 -12.59 -11.11
C VAL A 347 9.66 -12.38 -12.61
N ASN A 348 10.37 -13.20 -13.39
CA ASN A 348 10.42 -13.07 -14.85
C ASN A 348 9.05 -13.32 -15.51
N HIS A 349 8.29 -14.30 -15.01
CA HIS A 349 6.91 -14.54 -15.47
C HIS A 349 6.03 -13.30 -15.27
N ASN A 350 6.15 -12.67 -14.11
CA ASN A 350 5.34 -11.50 -13.74
C ASN A 350 5.77 -10.19 -14.42
N LYS A 351 6.85 -10.16 -15.20
CA LYS A 351 7.14 -9.01 -16.08
C LYS A 351 6.06 -8.90 -17.16
N ARG A 352 5.59 -10.04 -17.69
CA ARG A 352 4.69 -10.09 -18.85
C ARG A 352 3.26 -10.49 -18.51
N PHE A 353 3.08 -11.41 -17.57
CA PHE A 353 1.77 -11.99 -17.28
C PHE A 353 1.27 -11.54 -15.91
N LEU A 354 -0.05 -11.47 -15.75
CA LEU A 354 -0.66 -11.26 -14.44
C LEU A 354 -0.73 -12.57 -13.68
N SER A 355 -0.35 -12.53 -12.40
CA SER A 355 -0.57 -13.60 -11.43
C SER A 355 -1.51 -13.11 -10.33
N ARG A 356 -2.60 -13.85 -10.11
CA ARG A 356 -3.50 -13.65 -8.99
C ARG A 356 -3.27 -14.68 -7.91
N ILE A 357 -3.11 -14.23 -6.68
CA ILE A 357 -2.96 -15.10 -5.52
C ILE A 357 -4.13 -14.86 -4.59
N TYR A 358 -4.63 -15.94 -3.99
CA TYR A 358 -5.73 -15.90 -3.05
C TYR A 358 -5.45 -16.78 -1.83
N PRO A 359 -6.08 -16.47 -0.67
CA PRO A 359 -5.90 -17.21 0.57
C PRO A 359 -6.30 -18.69 0.44
N ASN A 360 -5.65 -19.56 1.23
CA ASN A 360 -6.03 -20.97 1.30
C ASN A 360 -7.43 -21.14 1.90
N SER A 361 -8.23 -22.07 1.37
CA SER A 361 -9.54 -22.46 1.93
C SER A 361 -9.52 -22.89 3.41
N MET A 362 -8.36 -23.27 3.95
CA MET A 362 -8.16 -23.58 5.37
C MET A 362 -8.22 -22.36 6.29
N ARG A 363 -8.11 -21.15 5.76
CA ARG A 363 -8.29 -19.89 6.49
C ARG A 363 -9.78 -19.57 6.66
N VAL A 364 -10.48 -20.46 7.35
CA VAL A 364 -11.93 -20.35 7.59
C VAL A 364 -12.29 -19.11 8.39
N ASP A 365 -11.36 -18.61 9.19
CA ASP A 365 -11.43 -17.38 9.98
C ASP A 365 -11.18 -16.10 9.14
N SER A 366 -10.99 -16.24 7.83
CA SER A 366 -10.62 -15.14 6.93
C SER A 366 -9.27 -14.50 7.25
N SER A 367 -8.35 -15.19 7.94
CA SER A 367 -6.98 -14.72 8.13
C SER A 367 -6.28 -14.46 6.78
N ASN A 368 -5.22 -13.65 6.81
CA ASN A 368 -4.44 -13.29 5.62
C ASN A 368 -3.03 -13.89 5.68
N TYR A 369 -2.50 -14.27 4.52
CA TYR A 369 -1.08 -14.60 4.35
C TYR A 369 -0.25 -13.32 4.21
N ASN A 370 1.08 -13.43 4.32
CA ASN A 370 1.98 -12.30 4.11
C ASN A 370 2.01 -11.87 2.63
N PRO A 371 1.49 -10.67 2.26
CA PRO A 371 1.48 -10.25 0.87
C PRO A 371 2.88 -9.90 0.35
N GLN A 372 3.80 -9.49 1.24
CA GLN A 372 5.14 -9.04 0.87
C GLN A 372 5.94 -10.14 0.15
N ASP A 373 5.82 -11.39 0.59
CA ASP A 373 6.53 -12.53 -0.01
C ASP A 373 6.18 -12.71 -1.51
N LEU A 374 4.97 -12.31 -1.90
CA LEU A 374 4.48 -12.46 -3.27
C LEU A 374 4.66 -11.18 -4.09
N TRP A 375 4.61 -10.00 -3.45
CA TRP A 375 5.10 -8.77 -4.06
C TRP A 375 6.59 -8.85 -4.38
N ASN A 376 7.40 -9.50 -3.54
CA ASN A 376 8.82 -9.79 -3.83
C ASN A 376 9.00 -10.60 -5.13
N CYS A 377 8.02 -11.42 -5.50
CA CYS A 377 8.00 -12.16 -6.76
C CYS A 377 7.36 -11.39 -7.93
N GLY A 378 6.92 -10.14 -7.72
CA GLY A 378 6.29 -9.31 -8.76
C GLY A 378 4.84 -9.62 -9.04
N CYS A 379 4.20 -10.43 -8.21
CA CYS A 379 2.79 -10.78 -8.35
C CYS A 379 1.91 -9.54 -8.19
N GLN A 380 1.01 -9.32 -9.13
CA GLN A 380 0.25 -8.07 -9.23
C GLN A 380 -1.02 -8.12 -8.39
N LEU A 381 -1.74 -9.24 -8.44
CA LEU A 381 -3.08 -9.39 -7.86
C LEU A 381 -3.02 -10.26 -6.59
N VAL A 382 -2.35 -9.75 -5.56
CA VAL A 382 -2.19 -10.44 -4.26
C VAL A 382 -3.43 -10.18 -3.42
N ALA A 383 -4.46 -11.02 -3.58
CA ALA A 383 -5.77 -10.81 -2.99
C ALA A 383 -5.81 -11.16 -1.50
N LEU A 384 -6.37 -10.27 -0.69
CA LEU A 384 -6.52 -10.42 0.76
C LEU A 384 -7.99 -10.33 1.19
N ASN A 385 -8.34 -10.91 2.32
CA ASN A 385 -9.64 -10.77 2.99
C ASN A 385 -9.72 -9.38 3.64
N TYR A 386 -10.42 -8.43 3.01
CA TYR A 386 -10.46 -7.01 3.40
C TYR A 386 -11.19 -6.75 4.72
N GLN A 387 -12.05 -7.68 5.13
CA GLN A 387 -12.76 -7.64 6.41
C GLN A 387 -11.86 -7.97 7.61
N THR A 388 -10.69 -8.57 7.36
CA THR A 388 -9.79 -9.02 8.43
C THR A 388 -8.68 -8.00 8.65
N SER A 389 -8.80 -7.26 9.75
CA SER A 389 -7.79 -6.38 10.30
C SER A 389 -6.51 -7.10 10.74
N GLY A 390 -5.42 -6.34 10.88
CA GLY A 390 -4.14 -6.81 11.39
C GLY A 390 -2.99 -6.61 10.42
N LEU A 391 -1.81 -7.12 10.78
CA LEU A 391 -0.53 -6.83 10.11
C LEU A 391 -0.61 -6.95 8.57
N MET A 392 -1.18 -8.03 8.04
CA MET A 392 -1.19 -8.23 6.58
C MET A 392 -2.05 -7.18 5.85
N MET A 393 -3.11 -6.70 6.49
CA MET A 393 -3.94 -5.62 5.95
C MET A 393 -3.28 -4.26 6.17
N ASP A 394 -2.54 -4.06 7.29
CA ASP A 394 -1.71 -2.89 7.53
C ASP A 394 -0.68 -2.70 6.40
N LEU A 395 -0.03 -3.79 5.98
CA LEU A 395 0.93 -3.79 4.86
C LEU A 395 0.28 -3.47 3.53
N ASN A 396 -0.93 -4.02 3.27
CA ASN A 396 -1.70 -3.69 2.07
C ASN A 396 -2.08 -2.22 2.03
N ASP A 397 -2.67 -1.71 3.11
CA ASP A 397 -3.06 -0.32 3.19
C ASP A 397 -1.84 0.58 3.06
N GLY A 398 -0.75 0.28 3.77
CA GLY A 398 0.53 0.99 3.67
C GLY A 398 1.09 1.02 2.25
N ARG A 399 1.18 -0.13 1.56
CA ARG A 399 1.63 -0.21 0.17
C ARG A 399 0.75 0.65 -0.72
N PHE A 400 -0.57 0.55 -0.62
CA PHE A 400 -1.47 1.27 -1.53
C PHE A 400 -1.80 2.70 -1.08
N LEU A 401 -1.11 3.25 -0.07
CA LEU A 401 -1.12 4.70 0.21
C LEU A 401 -0.34 5.48 -0.85
N GLN A 402 0.73 4.91 -1.41
CA GLN A 402 1.56 5.60 -2.42
C GLN A 402 0.77 5.86 -3.71
N ASN A 403 1.30 6.77 -4.54
CA ASN A 403 0.75 7.09 -5.84
C ASN A 403 -0.73 7.56 -5.78
N GLY A 404 -1.03 8.43 -4.81
CA GLY A 404 -2.34 9.04 -4.61
C GLY A 404 -3.42 8.09 -4.13
N GLY A 405 -3.05 6.99 -3.48
CA GLY A 405 -4.03 6.01 -3.00
C GLY A 405 -4.79 5.31 -4.13
N CYS A 406 -4.29 5.36 -5.37
CA CYS A 406 -5.10 5.04 -6.55
C CYS A 406 -5.30 3.53 -6.80
N GLY A 407 -4.65 2.68 -5.98
CA GLY A 407 -4.72 1.22 -6.02
C GLY A 407 -3.78 0.57 -7.04
N TYR A 408 -2.93 1.34 -7.69
CA TYR A 408 -1.87 0.89 -8.60
C TYR A 408 -0.52 1.47 -8.15
N VAL A 409 0.48 0.59 -8.04
CA VAL A 409 1.85 0.96 -7.67
C VAL A 409 2.80 0.34 -8.68
N LEU A 410 3.62 1.16 -9.32
CA LEU A 410 4.60 0.73 -10.30
C LEU A 410 5.67 -0.12 -9.61
N LYS A 411 5.96 -1.30 -10.17
CA LYS A 411 6.99 -2.18 -9.63
C LYS A 411 8.39 -1.56 -9.82
N PRO A 412 9.36 -1.92 -8.96
CA PRO A 412 10.76 -1.55 -9.16
C PRO A 412 11.28 -1.91 -10.56
N ALA A 413 12.22 -1.13 -11.10
CA ALA A 413 12.73 -1.33 -12.46
C ALA A 413 13.27 -2.76 -12.70
N VAL A 414 13.94 -3.34 -11.70
CA VAL A 414 14.50 -4.71 -11.74
C VAL A 414 13.43 -5.80 -11.93
N MET A 415 12.16 -5.49 -11.66
CA MET A 415 11.00 -6.38 -11.80
C MET A 415 10.17 -6.10 -13.06
N ARG A 416 10.65 -5.21 -13.92
CA ARG A 416 9.98 -4.79 -15.17
C ARG A 416 10.88 -4.97 -16.39
N ASP A 417 12.15 -4.61 -16.28
CA ASP A 417 13.11 -4.73 -17.38
C ASP A 417 13.32 -6.20 -17.75
N GLU A 418 13.09 -6.56 -19.02
CA GLU A 418 13.24 -7.92 -19.53
C GLU A 418 14.66 -8.47 -19.34
N MET A 419 15.69 -7.61 -19.40
CA MET A 419 17.10 -8.01 -19.27
C MET A 419 17.59 -8.07 -17.82
N ALA A 420 16.86 -7.48 -16.88
CA ALA A 420 17.24 -7.47 -15.47
C ALA A 420 17.08 -8.86 -14.84
N TYR A 421 18.11 -9.28 -14.09
CA TYR A 421 18.08 -10.48 -13.26
C TYR A 421 17.85 -10.10 -11.80
N PHE A 422 16.77 -10.62 -11.21
CA PHE A 422 16.40 -10.36 -9.82
C PHE A 422 15.81 -11.62 -9.20
N SER A 423 16.26 -11.94 -7.98
CA SER A 423 15.75 -13.04 -7.17
C SER A 423 15.04 -12.48 -5.95
N ALA A 424 13.78 -12.83 -5.77
CA ALA A 424 12.96 -12.43 -4.62
C ALA A 424 13.57 -12.82 -3.26
N ASN A 425 14.42 -13.84 -3.24
CA ASN A 425 15.08 -14.36 -2.05
C ASN A 425 16.52 -13.88 -1.87
N THR A 426 16.95 -12.88 -2.66
CA THR A 426 18.31 -12.35 -2.56
C THR A 426 18.61 -11.88 -1.14
N ARG A 427 19.77 -12.27 -0.63
CA ARG A 427 20.36 -11.82 0.64
C ARG A 427 21.55 -10.90 0.44
N ASP A 428 22.00 -10.80 -0.81
CA ASP A 428 23.14 -10.00 -1.23
C ASP A 428 22.68 -8.70 -1.90
N LEU A 429 23.66 -7.82 -2.15
CA LEU A 429 23.46 -6.56 -2.86
C LEU A 429 22.86 -6.80 -4.25
N ILE A 430 21.83 -6.02 -4.60
CA ILE A 430 21.22 -6.07 -5.93
C ILE A 430 22.09 -5.28 -6.91
N PRO A 431 22.52 -5.88 -8.04
CA PRO A 431 23.28 -5.16 -9.05
C PRO A 431 22.55 -3.90 -9.54
N GLY A 432 23.24 -2.77 -9.54
CA GLY A 432 22.68 -1.48 -9.99
C GLY A 432 21.86 -0.72 -8.96
N VAL A 433 21.53 -1.32 -7.81
CA VAL A 433 20.82 -0.65 -6.71
C VAL A 433 21.80 -0.36 -5.58
N SER A 434 21.80 0.89 -5.08
CA SER A 434 22.65 1.28 -3.94
C SER A 434 21.87 1.15 -2.64
N PRO A 435 22.33 0.33 -1.67
CA PRO A 435 21.67 0.24 -0.38
C PRO A 435 21.71 1.57 0.38
N LEU A 436 20.63 1.81 1.09
CA LEU A 436 20.44 2.95 1.98
C LEU A 436 20.49 2.50 3.43
N ILE A 437 20.90 3.41 4.31
CA ILE A 437 20.84 3.23 5.75
C ILE A 437 19.77 4.18 6.30
N LEU A 438 18.75 3.61 6.91
CA LEU A 438 17.64 4.29 7.56
C LEU A 438 17.92 4.42 9.06
N HIS A 439 18.01 5.67 9.51
CA HIS A 439 18.17 6.03 10.91
C HIS A 439 16.84 6.51 11.45
N ILE A 440 16.29 5.82 12.45
CA ILE A 440 15.04 6.20 13.11
C ILE A 440 15.32 6.42 14.58
N LYS A 441 15.01 7.61 15.08
CA LYS A 441 14.96 7.88 16.51
C LYS A 441 13.51 8.03 16.94
N VAL A 442 13.02 7.11 17.76
CA VAL A 442 11.70 7.18 18.41
C VAL A 442 11.84 8.05 19.65
N ILE A 443 11.28 9.25 19.63
CA ILE A 443 11.49 10.24 20.69
C ILE A 443 10.39 10.10 21.74
N SER A 444 9.13 10.27 21.35
CA SER A 444 7.99 10.24 22.28
C SER A 444 6.69 9.83 21.61
N GLY A 445 5.69 9.47 22.41
CA GLY A 445 4.31 9.23 21.99
C GLY A 445 3.35 10.25 22.59
N GLN A 446 2.16 10.37 22.02
CA GLN A 446 1.10 11.25 22.52
C GLN A 446 -0.24 10.50 22.49
N ARG A 447 -0.96 10.51 23.62
CA ARG A 447 -2.36 10.08 23.79
C ARG A 447 -2.68 8.70 23.19
N PHE A 448 -1.89 7.70 23.55
CA PHE A 448 -2.19 6.31 23.21
C PHE A 448 -3.47 5.86 23.92
N PRO A 449 -4.45 5.30 23.17
CA PRO A 449 -5.66 4.78 23.78
C PRO A 449 -5.38 3.47 24.51
N LYS A 450 -6.26 3.12 25.44
CA LYS A 450 -6.28 1.78 26.03
C LYS A 450 -6.70 0.75 24.98
N PRO A 451 -6.04 -0.42 24.88
CA PRO A 451 -6.47 -1.48 23.97
C PRO A 451 -7.91 -1.93 24.25
N LYS A 452 -8.62 -2.37 23.20
CA LYS A 452 -9.98 -2.89 23.32
C LYS A 452 -9.94 -4.35 23.76
N GLY A 453 -9.98 -4.60 25.07
CA GLY A 453 -9.96 -5.97 25.61
C GLY A 453 -9.55 -6.08 27.07
N SER A 454 -8.93 -5.03 27.61
CA SER A 454 -8.38 -4.99 28.97
C SER A 454 -9.46 -4.81 30.04
N GLY A 455 -10.28 -5.86 30.22
CA GLY A 455 -11.19 -6.06 31.33
C GLY A 455 -10.50 -6.51 32.63
N ALA A 456 -9.19 -6.75 32.59
CA ALA A 456 -8.41 -7.28 33.70
C ALA A 456 -7.19 -6.39 34.05
N LYS A 457 -7.45 -5.28 34.75
CA LYS A 457 -6.52 -4.36 35.45
C LYS A 457 -5.99 -3.14 34.68
N GLY A 458 -5.63 -2.13 35.49
CA GLY A 458 -4.92 -0.88 35.16
C GLY A 458 -5.76 0.20 34.48
N ASP A 459 -5.79 1.41 35.05
CA ASP A 459 -6.24 2.61 34.31
C ASP A 459 -5.16 3.11 33.33
N THR A 460 -3.94 2.60 33.45
CA THR A 460 -2.74 3.06 32.74
C THR A 460 -2.11 1.92 31.95
N ILE A 461 -1.65 2.23 30.74
CA ILE A 461 -0.91 1.34 29.85
C ILE A 461 0.61 1.51 30.01
N ASP A 462 1.36 0.49 29.62
CA ASP A 462 2.81 0.39 29.65
C ASP A 462 3.35 0.28 28.20
N PRO A 463 3.36 1.38 27.42
CA PRO A 463 3.61 1.28 25.99
C PRO A 463 5.08 1.05 25.64
N TYR A 464 5.30 0.36 24.53
CA TYR A 464 6.54 0.36 23.75
C TYR A 464 6.25 0.48 22.26
N VAL A 465 7.28 0.82 21.47
CA VAL A 465 7.16 0.99 20.01
C VAL A 465 8.05 -0.04 19.31
N THR A 466 7.49 -0.79 18.36
CA THR A 466 8.26 -1.55 17.36
C THR A 466 8.43 -0.74 16.09
N VAL A 467 9.62 -0.84 15.50
CA VAL A 467 9.93 -0.34 14.16
C VAL A 467 10.32 -1.55 13.33
N GLU A 468 9.50 -1.86 12.34
CA GLU A 468 9.60 -3.06 11.52
C GLU A 468 9.82 -2.66 10.05
N ILE A 469 10.78 -3.31 9.39
CA ILE A 469 11.03 -3.17 7.96
C ILE A 469 10.54 -4.44 7.27
N PHE A 470 9.63 -4.28 6.32
CA PHE A 470 9.15 -5.36 5.45
C PHE A 470 9.65 -5.10 4.03
N GLY A 471 10.15 -6.11 3.35
CA GLY A 471 10.68 -5.97 1.99
C GLY A 471 11.16 -7.32 1.47
N ILE A 472 12.24 -7.31 0.70
CA ILE A 472 12.99 -8.54 0.43
C ILE A 472 13.59 -9.11 1.72
N PRO A 473 13.92 -10.41 1.79
CA PRO A 473 14.50 -11.00 3.00
C PRO A 473 15.77 -10.31 3.51
N ALA A 474 16.56 -9.67 2.65
CA ALA A 474 17.74 -8.89 3.03
C ALA A 474 17.43 -7.59 3.81
N ASP A 475 16.20 -7.08 3.69
CA ASP A 475 15.76 -5.81 4.26
C ASP A 475 14.92 -6.02 5.53
N CYS A 476 14.37 -7.22 5.71
CA CYS A 476 13.51 -7.55 6.84
C CYS A 476 14.26 -7.40 8.18
N ALA A 477 13.79 -6.51 9.02
CA ALA A 477 14.37 -6.20 10.32
C ALA A 477 13.30 -5.69 11.29
N GLU A 478 13.51 -5.88 12.59
CA GLU A 478 12.62 -5.42 13.64
C GLU A 478 13.46 -4.98 14.84
N GLU A 479 13.18 -3.79 15.36
CA GLU A 479 13.73 -3.29 16.62
C GLU A 479 12.60 -2.74 17.48
N ARG A 480 12.77 -2.80 18.81
CA ARG A 480 11.78 -2.26 19.76
C ARG A 480 12.41 -1.33 20.77
N THR A 481 11.64 -0.33 21.19
CA THR A 481 11.99 0.48 22.36
C THR A 481 11.82 -0.31 23.65
N LYS A 482 12.42 0.18 24.71
CA LYS A 482 12.06 -0.16 26.08
C LYS A 482 10.63 0.28 26.37
N THR A 483 10.02 -0.45 27.28
CA THR A 483 8.69 -0.18 27.81
C THR A 483 8.73 1.03 28.73
N VAL A 484 7.81 1.97 28.51
CA VAL A 484 7.57 3.09 29.43
C VAL A 484 6.45 2.69 30.38
N GLN A 485 6.77 2.63 31.67
CA GLN A 485 5.82 2.19 32.70
C GLN A 485 4.77 3.28 33.00
N HIS A 486 3.51 2.88 33.00
CA HIS A 486 2.32 3.58 33.47
C HIS A 486 2.11 4.96 32.82
N ASN A 487 2.45 5.09 31.53
CA ASN A 487 2.32 6.35 30.81
C ASN A 487 1.91 6.16 29.34
N GLY A 488 0.59 6.15 29.10
CA GLY A 488 0.02 6.25 27.75
C GLY A 488 -0.20 7.67 27.23
N TYR A 489 -0.09 8.69 28.08
CA TYR A 489 -0.47 10.05 27.71
C TYR A 489 0.62 10.79 26.95
N ASN A 490 1.87 10.66 27.41
CA ASN A 490 3.04 11.32 26.82
C ASN A 490 4.35 10.55 27.10
N PRO A 491 4.45 9.26 26.73
CA PRO A 491 5.66 8.47 26.97
C PRO A 491 6.88 9.05 26.23
N LEU A 492 8.03 9.04 26.91
CA LEU A 492 9.33 9.39 26.33
C LEU A 492 10.14 8.11 26.17
N PHE A 493 10.54 7.81 24.93
CA PHE A 493 11.33 6.63 24.57
C PHE A 493 12.82 7.00 24.41
N ASP A 494 13.09 8.01 23.57
CA ASP A 494 14.42 8.54 23.25
C ASP A 494 15.45 7.50 22.74
N GLU A 495 15.00 6.53 21.93
CA GLU A 495 15.85 5.44 21.41
C GLU A 495 16.07 5.53 19.90
N SER A 496 17.25 5.10 19.43
CA SER A 496 17.68 5.20 18.03
C SER A 496 18.02 3.83 17.45
N PHE A 497 17.54 3.59 16.24
CA PHE A 497 17.70 2.36 15.47
C PHE A 497 18.29 2.66 14.10
N GLU A 498 19.03 1.69 13.56
CA GLU A 498 19.64 1.74 12.24
C GLU A 498 19.23 0.49 11.45
N PHE A 499 18.73 0.70 10.23
CA PHE A 499 18.31 -0.39 9.34
C PHE A 499 19.00 -0.24 7.98
N GLN A 500 19.51 -1.34 7.43
CA GLN A 500 20.00 -1.39 6.06
C GLN A 500 18.87 -1.79 5.12
N VAL A 501 18.61 -0.99 4.10
CA VAL A 501 17.58 -1.23 3.08
C VAL A 501 18.23 -1.34 1.71
N ASN A 502 18.17 -2.53 1.12
CA ASN A 502 18.82 -2.88 -0.15
C ASN A 502 17.91 -2.64 -1.36
N LEU A 503 16.59 -2.74 -1.21
CA LEU A 503 15.61 -2.40 -2.26
C LEU A 503 14.52 -1.43 -1.74
N PRO A 504 14.85 -0.13 -1.59
CA PRO A 504 13.94 0.90 -1.08
C PRO A 504 12.54 0.92 -1.72
N GLU A 505 12.45 0.84 -3.04
CA GLU A 505 11.18 0.86 -3.81
C GLU A 505 10.19 -0.25 -3.36
N LEU A 506 10.69 -1.34 -2.80
CA LEU A 506 9.86 -2.48 -2.35
C LEU A 506 9.66 -2.52 -0.84
N ALA A 507 10.38 -1.70 -0.08
CA ALA A 507 10.35 -1.71 1.38
C ALA A 507 9.18 -0.92 1.97
N LEU A 508 8.64 -1.42 3.09
CA LEU A 508 7.64 -0.78 3.96
C LEU A 508 8.26 -0.61 5.35
N VAL A 509 8.04 0.54 5.97
CA VAL A 509 8.42 0.84 7.35
C VAL A 509 7.14 0.91 8.18
N ARG A 510 7.01 0.03 9.17
CA ARG A 510 5.86 -0.04 10.07
C ARG A 510 6.27 0.35 11.48
N PHE A 511 5.49 1.27 12.05
CA PHE A 511 5.60 1.69 13.44
C PHE A 511 4.40 1.12 14.17
N ALA A 512 4.61 0.26 15.16
CA ALA A 512 3.54 -0.30 15.97
C ALA A 512 3.70 0.07 17.44
N VAL A 513 2.61 0.40 18.09
CA VAL A 513 2.57 0.67 19.53
C VAL A 513 1.80 -0.47 20.18
N LEU A 514 2.43 -1.08 21.19
CA LEU A 514 1.85 -2.17 21.97
C LEU A 514 1.93 -1.84 23.46
N ASP A 515 1.02 -2.42 24.22
CA ASP A 515 1.01 -2.44 25.68
C ASP A 515 1.76 -3.68 26.18
N ASP A 516 2.81 -3.49 26.98
CA ASP A 516 3.64 -4.57 27.52
C ASP A 516 2.93 -5.24 28.71
N ASP A 517 2.07 -6.22 28.43
CA ASP A 517 1.31 -6.95 29.44
C ASP A 517 1.99 -8.29 29.81
N TYR A 518 1.76 -8.76 31.03
CA TYR A 518 2.33 -9.99 31.56
C TYR A 518 1.89 -11.25 30.78
N ILE A 519 0.73 -11.19 30.13
CA ILE A 519 0.18 -12.28 29.31
C ILE A 519 -0.09 -11.79 27.89
N GLY A 520 0.99 -11.51 27.17
CA GLY A 520 0.95 -11.21 25.75
C GLY A 520 0.61 -9.75 25.47
N ASP A 521 1.43 -9.14 24.64
CA ASP A 521 1.40 -7.71 24.40
C ASP A 521 0.11 -7.32 23.64
N GLU A 522 -0.62 -6.32 24.15
CA GLU A 522 -1.86 -5.87 23.54
C GLU A 522 -1.58 -4.81 22.48
N PHE A 523 -2.08 -5.01 21.26
CA PHE A 523 -1.95 -4.02 20.20
C PHE A 523 -2.72 -2.73 20.51
N ILE A 524 -2.07 -1.57 20.40
CA ILE A 524 -2.71 -0.26 20.56
C ILE A 524 -2.99 0.37 19.19
N SER A 525 -1.96 0.53 18.37
CA SER A 525 -2.05 1.29 17.12
C SER A 525 -0.85 1.06 16.21
N GLN A 526 -0.95 1.43 14.94
CA GLN A 526 0.17 1.36 14.00
C GLN A 526 0.11 2.42 12.91
N TYR A 527 1.21 2.60 12.20
CA TYR A 527 1.23 3.25 10.89
C TYR A 527 2.30 2.62 10.00
N THR A 528 1.94 2.30 8.76
CA THR A 528 2.84 1.67 7.77
C THR A 528 3.04 2.59 6.57
N ILE A 529 4.29 2.86 6.23
CA ILE A 529 4.72 3.83 5.21
C ILE A 529 5.63 3.13 4.19
N PRO A 530 5.39 3.23 2.87
CA PRO A 530 6.39 2.89 1.86
C PRO A 530 7.67 3.70 2.07
N PHE A 531 8.83 3.06 1.96
CA PHE A 531 10.11 3.72 2.24
C PHE A 531 10.30 4.99 1.38
N GLU A 532 9.94 4.94 0.10
CA GLU A 532 10.07 6.08 -0.82
C GLU A 532 9.18 7.27 -0.43
N CYS A 533 8.08 7.03 0.30
CA CYS A 533 7.17 8.06 0.79
C CYS A 533 7.57 8.62 2.17
N LEU A 534 8.72 8.20 2.71
CA LEU A 534 9.14 8.57 4.07
C LEU A 534 9.93 9.90 4.06
N GLN A 535 9.39 10.92 4.71
CA GLN A 535 10.09 12.19 4.87
C GLN A 535 11.15 12.14 5.99
N THR A 536 12.31 12.76 5.73
CA THR A 536 13.39 12.91 6.69
C THR A 536 13.21 14.12 7.61
N GLY A 537 13.87 14.11 8.78
CA GLY A 537 13.83 15.17 9.77
C GLY A 537 12.97 14.81 10.98
N TYR A 538 12.60 15.81 11.78
CA TYR A 538 11.65 15.63 12.89
C TYR A 538 10.24 15.59 12.32
N ARG A 539 9.51 14.51 12.63
CA ARG A 539 8.22 14.21 12.03
C ARG A 539 7.24 13.67 13.06
N HIS A 540 5.97 13.97 12.85
CA HIS A 540 4.87 13.29 13.52
C HIS A 540 4.33 12.15 12.65
N ILE A 541 4.00 11.04 13.29
CA ILE A 541 3.29 9.90 12.69
C ILE A 541 1.92 9.85 13.34
N ARG A 542 0.85 10.03 12.56
CA ARG A 542 -0.55 9.91 13.00
C ARG A 542 -0.97 8.45 12.99
N LEU A 543 -1.09 7.87 14.18
CA LEU A 543 -1.32 6.44 14.35
C LEU A 543 -2.76 6.06 14.01
N LYS A 544 -2.91 4.85 13.46
CA LYS A 544 -4.19 4.24 13.10
C LYS A 544 -4.53 3.09 14.05
N SER A 545 -5.82 2.82 14.21
CA SER A 545 -6.34 1.64 14.92
C SER A 545 -6.03 0.36 14.16
N ASN A 546 -6.37 -0.78 14.76
CA ASN A 546 -6.32 -2.08 14.09
C ASN A 546 -7.24 -2.18 12.86
N THR A 547 -8.30 -1.37 12.79
CA THR A 547 -9.22 -1.26 11.65
C THR A 547 -8.73 -0.29 10.58
N GLY A 548 -7.58 0.37 10.78
CA GLY A 548 -7.03 1.35 9.84
C GLY A 548 -7.60 2.76 10.02
N ASP A 549 -8.46 2.99 11.01
CA ASP A 549 -9.06 4.30 11.29
C ASP A 549 -8.06 5.21 12.00
N VAL A 550 -7.99 6.49 11.61
CA VAL A 550 -7.13 7.48 12.28
C VAL A 550 -7.60 7.66 13.73
N ILE A 551 -6.67 7.54 14.69
CA ILE A 551 -6.98 7.77 16.10
C ILE A 551 -6.73 9.26 16.41
N PRO A 552 -7.75 10.04 16.80
CA PRO A 552 -7.59 11.47 17.02
C PRO A 552 -6.52 11.77 18.07
N ASN A 553 -5.52 12.56 17.65
CA ASN A 553 -4.40 13.02 18.48
C ASN A 553 -3.45 11.94 19.02
N CYS A 554 -3.53 10.71 18.51
CA CYS A 554 -2.60 9.64 18.82
C CYS A 554 -1.41 9.71 17.86
N THR A 555 -0.23 10.14 18.34
CA THR A 555 0.93 10.35 17.46
C THR A 555 2.23 9.81 18.05
N LEU A 556 3.17 9.47 17.19
CA LEU A 556 4.59 9.37 17.54
C LEU A 556 5.32 10.62 17.06
N PHE A 557 6.28 11.09 17.85
CA PHE A 557 7.27 12.05 17.42
C PHE A 557 8.60 11.33 17.19
N VAL A 558 9.11 11.39 15.97
CA VAL A 558 10.29 10.67 15.53
C VAL A 558 11.27 11.60 14.82
N HIS A 559 12.52 11.18 14.74
CA HIS A 559 13.49 11.76 13.83
C HIS A 559 13.95 10.71 12.82
N ILE A 560 13.80 11.01 11.54
CA ILE A 560 14.14 10.11 10.42
C ILE A 560 15.35 10.67 9.65
N ALA A 561 16.31 9.83 9.30
CA ALA A 561 17.41 10.17 8.38
C ALA A 561 17.69 9.01 7.43
N VAL A 562 18.03 9.33 6.18
CA VAL A 562 18.44 8.33 5.18
C VAL A 562 19.81 8.71 4.65
N THR A 563 20.75 7.75 4.65
CA THR A 563 22.13 7.97 4.19
C THR A 563 22.57 6.87 3.23
N ASN A 564 23.50 7.17 2.33
CA ASN A 564 24.12 6.16 1.47
C ASN A 564 25.16 5.37 2.26
N LYS A 565 25.28 4.06 2.00
CA LYS A 565 26.29 3.17 2.63
C LYS A 565 27.76 3.55 2.37
N ARG A 566 28.07 4.56 1.55
CA ARG A 566 29.45 5.01 1.29
C ARG A 566 29.94 5.97 2.37
N GLY A 567 30.52 5.41 3.43
CA GLY A 567 31.12 6.15 4.54
C GLY A 567 32.32 5.46 5.18
N GLY A 568 33.22 4.86 4.39
CA GLY A 568 34.56 4.50 4.84
C GLY A 568 35.54 5.60 4.42
N GLY A 569 36.07 6.35 5.40
CA GLY A 569 37.00 7.45 5.15
C GLY A 569 38.25 6.98 4.40
N VAL A 570 38.49 7.55 3.22
CA VAL A 570 39.83 7.59 2.66
C VAL A 570 40.43 8.89 3.17
N SER A 571 41.38 8.76 4.10
CA SER A 571 42.32 9.82 4.45
C SER A 571 43.02 10.27 3.18
N ALA A 572 42.59 11.40 2.62
CA ALA A 572 43.36 12.13 1.63
C ALA A 572 44.61 12.64 2.35
N ASN A 573 45.71 11.90 2.22
CA ASN A 573 47.05 12.38 2.51
C ASN A 573 47.30 13.60 1.61
N ILE A 574 47.18 14.79 2.19
CA ILE A 574 47.74 16.01 1.62
C ILE A 574 49.25 15.93 1.89
N SER A 575 50.02 15.67 0.83
CA SER A 575 51.46 15.93 0.80
C SER A 575 51.66 17.22 0.02
N TYR A 576 52.48 18.11 0.58
CA TYR A 576 52.82 19.46 0.10
C TYR A 576 53.15 19.57 -1.39
#